data_AF-A0A916QSE2-F1
#
_entry.id   AF-A0A916QSE2-F1
#
_cell.length_a   1.000
_cell.length_b   1.000
_cell.length_c   1.000
_cell.angle_alpha   90.00
_cell.angle_beta   90.00
_cell.angle_gamma   90.00
#
_symmetry.space_group_name_H-M   'P 1'
#
loop_
_entity.id
_entity.type
_entity.pdbx_description
1 polymer ?
#
loop_
_entity_poly.entity_id
_entity_poly.type
_entity_poly.pdbx_seq_one_letter_code
_entity_poly.pdbx_strand_id
1 'polypeptide(L)'
;MIGHTGPVLGIAFSPKGDLIATASNDKTVRVWKPDGTPLLTLNDHKEQVESLAFSPHSNQIVSVSDDKTIRLWNLDLDDLVARGCNWVDDYLKSKPENYPNKHLCDDVQPSAQLFLEKGNRIVTNNGDVEGAATKYREALKLDSNLKFDPLTEAKMIAAPGVRDEGGKLAQKGKIKEAIRAYNVAQEYHPNLQILGKHWDKLCRYGSLHSHGTDVMFACDNAVELQPENAQFRDSRGLARALTGDFNGAVEDFEAFIQQVKSTEQKAQRQLWIESLKKDENPFTPEVLNSIILNMI
;
A
#
# COMPACT_ATOMS: atom_id res chain seq x y z
N MET A 1 -34.85 -12.58 24.80
CA MET A 1 -33.56 -11.87 24.69
C MET A 1 -33.32 -11.11 25.98
N ILE A 2 -32.39 -11.58 26.81
CA ILE A 2 -31.90 -10.88 28.01
C ILE A 2 -30.40 -10.74 27.79
N GLY A 3 -29.82 -9.55 27.94
CA GLY A 3 -28.38 -9.39 27.75
C GLY A 3 -27.86 -7.97 27.82
N HIS A 4 -28.55 -7.00 27.20
CA HIS A 4 -28.16 -5.60 27.31
C HIS A 4 -28.33 -5.09 28.75
N THR A 5 -27.38 -4.28 29.20
CA THR A 5 -27.39 -3.66 30.54
C THR A 5 -27.94 -2.23 30.52
N GLY A 6 -28.26 -1.70 29.33
CA GLY A 6 -28.89 -0.41 29.10
C GLY A 6 -30.02 -0.48 28.09
N PRO A 7 -30.76 0.63 27.88
CA PRO A 7 -31.82 0.72 26.87
C PRO A 7 -31.35 0.32 25.48
N VAL A 8 -32.15 -0.49 24.80
CA VAL A 8 -31.97 -0.81 23.38
C VAL A 8 -32.50 0.36 22.56
N LEU A 9 -31.62 1.00 21.80
CA LEU A 9 -31.92 2.20 21.02
C LEU A 9 -32.23 1.89 19.55
N GLY A 10 -31.69 0.77 19.03
CA GLY A 10 -31.89 0.36 17.65
C GLY A 10 -31.97 -1.16 17.49
N ILE A 11 -32.69 -1.60 16.45
CA ILE A 11 -32.79 -3.00 16.04
C ILE A 11 -32.80 -3.09 14.51
N ALA A 12 -32.15 -4.10 13.96
CA ALA A 12 -32.32 -4.48 12.56
C ALA A 12 -32.34 -5.99 12.40
N PHE A 13 -33.10 -6.44 11.41
CA PHE A 13 -33.06 -7.81 10.91
C PHE A 13 -32.08 -7.87 9.74
N SER A 14 -31.34 -8.96 9.63
CA SER A 14 -30.56 -9.21 8.42
C SER A 14 -31.50 -9.39 7.22
N PRO A 15 -31.14 -8.90 6.03
CA PRO A 15 -31.91 -9.17 4.81
C PRO A 15 -32.14 -10.66 4.51
N LYS A 16 -31.22 -11.53 4.94
CA LYS A 16 -31.37 -13.00 4.86
C LYS A 16 -32.34 -13.58 5.90
N GLY A 17 -32.71 -12.82 6.94
CA GLY A 17 -33.63 -13.22 7.99
C GLY A 17 -33.05 -14.20 9.03
N ASP A 18 -31.76 -14.47 8.96
CA ASP A 18 -31.02 -15.41 9.80
C ASP A 18 -30.40 -14.78 11.05
N LEU A 19 -30.37 -13.44 11.14
CA LEU A 19 -29.75 -12.69 12.23
C LEU A 19 -30.60 -11.49 12.65
N ILE A 20 -30.50 -11.15 13.94
CA ILE A 20 -31.01 -9.91 14.53
C ILE A 20 -29.84 -9.18 15.18
N ALA A 21 -29.72 -7.88 14.94
CA ALA A 21 -28.76 -7.04 15.62
C ALA A 21 -29.44 -5.94 16.44
N THR A 22 -28.92 -5.66 17.63
CA THR A 22 -29.43 -4.64 18.55
C THR A 22 -28.32 -3.66 18.96
N ALA A 23 -28.63 -2.36 18.93
CA ALA A 23 -27.78 -1.25 19.40
C ALA A 23 -28.29 -0.76 20.75
N SER A 24 -27.38 -0.40 21.67
CA SER A 24 -27.75 -0.09 23.05
C SER A 24 -26.93 1.05 23.65
N ASN A 25 -27.52 1.70 24.64
CA ASN A 25 -26.86 2.67 25.52
C ASN A 25 -25.72 2.03 26.35
N ASP A 26 -25.71 0.71 26.50
CA ASP A 26 -24.57 0.01 27.12
C ASP A 26 -23.28 -0.03 26.27
N LYS A 27 -23.25 0.74 25.17
CA LYS A 27 -22.09 0.91 24.27
C LYS A 27 -21.80 -0.33 23.42
N THR A 28 -22.70 -1.31 23.39
CA THR A 28 -22.53 -2.54 22.62
C THR A 28 -23.53 -2.68 21.48
N VAL A 29 -23.08 -3.38 20.43
CA VAL A 29 -23.98 -4.02 19.46
C VAL A 29 -24.01 -5.50 19.77
N ARG A 30 -25.19 -6.11 19.85
CA ARG A 30 -25.35 -7.56 20.03
C ARG A 30 -26.01 -8.19 18.82
N VAL A 31 -25.56 -9.39 18.47
CA VAL A 31 -26.08 -10.17 17.34
C VAL A 31 -26.66 -11.48 17.87
N TRP A 32 -27.83 -11.85 17.37
CA TRP A 32 -28.63 -12.99 17.81
C TRP A 32 -29.15 -13.78 16.61
N LYS A 33 -29.48 -15.05 16.81
CA LYS A 33 -30.41 -15.77 15.93
C LYS A 33 -31.86 -15.33 16.19
N PRO A 34 -32.77 -15.50 15.22
CA PRO A 34 -34.20 -15.20 15.39
C PRO A 34 -34.87 -15.97 16.54
N ASP A 35 -34.33 -17.13 16.92
CA ASP A 35 -34.79 -17.91 18.08
C ASP A 35 -34.37 -17.32 19.45
N GLY A 36 -33.59 -16.24 19.44
CA GLY A 36 -33.08 -15.56 20.64
C GLY A 36 -31.73 -16.07 21.14
N THR A 37 -31.07 -16.98 20.42
CA THR A 37 -29.72 -17.45 20.76
C THR A 37 -28.69 -16.32 20.58
N PRO A 38 -27.91 -15.95 21.62
CA PRO A 38 -26.84 -14.96 21.48
C PRO A 38 -25.70 -15.51 20.61
N LEU A 39 -25.20 -14.69 19.68
CA LEU A 39 -24.07 -15.05 18.82
C LEU A 39 -22.83 -14.22 19.14
N LEU A 40 -22.95 -12.89 19.10
CA LEU A 40 -21.80 -11.98 19.22
C LEU A 40 -22.15 -10.76 20.05
N THR A 41 -21.16 -10.23 20.76
CA THR A 41 -21.20 -8.91 21.39
C THR A 41 -20.03 -8.09 20.86
N LEU A 42 -20.34 -6.98 20.19
CA LEU A 42 -19.40 -6.07 19.55
C LEU A 42 -19.28 -4.84 20.46
N ASN A 43 -18.12 -4.68 21.09
CA ASN A 43 -17.94 -3.82 22.27
C ASN A 43 -16.84 -2.76 22.12
N ASP A 44 -16.63 -2.25 20.90
CA ASP A 44 -15.56 -1.27 20.66
C ASP A 44 -16.03 0.21 20.65
N HIS A 45 -17.34 0.47 20.59
CA HIS A 45 -17.86 1.83 20.77
C HIS A 45 -17.55 2.36 22.17
N LYS A 46 -17.26 3.66 22.26
CA LYS A 46 -16.89 4.31 23.54
C LYS A 46 -18.04 5.04 24.20
N GLU A 47 -19.13 5.27 23.48
CA GLU A 47 -20.40 5.82 23.98
C GLU A 47 -21.59 5.03 23.41
N GLN A 48 -22.81 5.46 23.74
CA GLN A 48 -24.03 4.78 23.34
C GLN A 48 -24.11 4.57 21.83
N VAL A 49 -24.65 3.42 21.43
CA VAL A 49 -24.88 3.09 20.02
C VAL A 49 -26.32 3.44 19.69
N GLU A 50 -26.50 4.45 18.85
CA GLU A 50 -27.82 5.04 18.56
C GLU A 50 -28.58 4.24 17.50
N SER A 51 -27.87 3.71 16.51
CA SER A 51 -28.50 3.00 15.41
C SER A 51 -27.55 2.00 14.75
N LEU A 52 -28.14 1.07 14.02
CA LEU A 52 -27.41 0.09 13.22
C LEU A 52 -28.19 -0.26 11.95
N ALA A 53 -27.48 -0.78 10.95
CA ALA A 53 -28.07 -1.32 9.73
C ALA A 53 -27.24 -2.50 9.22
N PHE A 54 -27.91 -3.49 8.63
CA PHE A 54 -27.24 -4.58 7.91
C PHE A 54 -26.89 -4.15 6.48
N SER A 55 -25.79 -4.69 5.95
CA SER A 55 -25.55 -4.68 4.51
C SER A 55 -26.62 -5.51 3.79
N PRO A 56 -26.91 -5.20 2.50
CA PRO A 56 -27.85 -5.99 1.70
C PRO A 56 -27.56 -7.50 1.68
N HIS A 57 -26.28 -7.87 1.81
CA HIS A 57 -25.82 -9.26 1.80
C HIS A 57 -25.80 -9.91 3.19
N SER A 58 -26.23 -9.21 4.24
CA SER A 58 -26.29 -9.69 5.63
C SER A 58 -24.94 -10.06 6.28
N ASN A 59 -23.83 -9.78 5.60
CA ASN A 59 -22.49 -10.12 6.06
C ASN A 59 -21.78 -8.94 6.75
N GLN A 60 -22.42 -7.78 6.86
CA GLN A 60 -21.85 -6.64 7.57
C GLN A 60 -22.92 -5.88 8.35
N ILE A 61 -22.50 -5.23 9.43
CA ILE A 61 -23.30 -4.26 10.17
C ILE A 61 -22.55 -2.93 10.16
N VAL A 62 -23.28 -1.83 9.91
CA VAL A 62 -22.81 -0.49 10.25
C VAL A 62 -23.49 -0.06 11.53
N SER A 63 -22.74 0.48 12.48
CA SER A 63 -23.28 1.12 13.68
C SER A 63 -22.77 2.55 13.82
N VAL A 64 -23.60 3.40 14.40
CA VAL A 64 -23.31 4.81 14.68
C VAL A 64 -23.44 5.07 16.17
N SER A 65 -22.57 5.93 16.70
CA SER A 65 -22.48 6.18 18.13
C SER A 65 -22.20 7.65 18.45
N ASP A 66 -22.60 8.05 19.65
CA ASP A 66 -22.28 9.35 20.25
C ASP A 66 -20.77 9.57 20.45
N ASP A 67 -19.94 8.52 20.31
CA ASP A 67 -18.49 8.63 20.32
C ASP A 67 -17.93 9.32 19.06
N LYS A 68 -18.81 9.81 18.18
CA LYS A 68 -18.52 10.47 16.90
C LYS A 68 -17.90 9.54 15.86
N THR A 69 -18.06 8.22 16.04
CA THR A 69 -17.57 7.22 15.10
C THR A 69 -18.69 6.42 14.46
N ILE A 70 -18.39 5.96 13.24
CA ILE A 70 -19.16 4.95 12.53
C ILE A 70 -18.27 3.71 12.51
N ARG A 71 -18.84 2.54 12.81
CA ARG A 71 -18.11 1.28 12.78
C ARG A 71 -18.75 0.33 11.78
N LEU A 72 -17.90 -0.29 10.97
CA LEU A 72 -18.27 -1.38 10.07
C LEU A 72 -17.79 -2.70 10.69
N TRP A 73 -18.73 -3.61 10.91
CA TRP A 73 -18.50 -4.92 11.47
C TRP A 73 -18.68 -5.96 10.38
N ASN A 74 -17.66 -6.80 10.16
CA ASN A 74 -17.78 -7.95 9.27
C ASN A 74 -18.33 -9.15 10.06
N LEU A 75 -19.48 -9.67 9.61
CA LEU A 75 -20.19 -10.80 10.17
C LEU A 75 -20.13 -12.05 9.30
N ASP A 76 -19.24 -12.08 8.31
CA ASP A 76 -18.95 -13.31 7.57
C ASP A 76 -18.25 -14.32 8.50
N LEU A 77 -19.07 -15.03 9.27
CA LEU A 77 -18.61 -15.98 10.28
C LEU A 77 -17.91 -17.17 9.62
N ASP A 78 -18.39 -17.59 8.45
CA ASP A 78 -17.76 -18.66 7.67
C ASP A 78 -16.36 -18.24 7.22
N ASP A 79 -16.19 -17.00 6.74
CA ASP A 79 -14.86 -16.44 6.48
C ASP A 79 -13.99 -16.36 7.73
N LEU A 80 -14.54 -15.89 8.85
CA LEU A 80 -13.79 -15.80 10.11
C LEU A 80 -13.28 -17.17 10.57
N VAL A 81 -14.13 -18.19 10.49
CA VAL A 81 -13.78 -19.58 10.84
C VAL A 81 -12.76 -20.12 9.84
N ALA A 82 -12.93 -19.90 8.54
CA ALA A 82 -11.97 -20.30 7.51
C ALA A 82 -10.58 -19.66 7.70
N ARG A 83 -10.53 -18.37 8.04
CA ARG A 83 -9.28 -17.67 8.35
C ARG A 83 -8.63 -18.17 9.64
N GLY A 84 -9.43 -18.40 10.68
CA GLY A 84 -8.97 -18.99 11.93
C GLY A 84 -8.37 -20.38 11.72
N CYS A 85 -9.07 -21.23 10.98
CA CYS A 85 -8.60 -22.57 10.62
C CYS A 85 -7.34 -22.53 9.77
N ASN A 86 -7.26 -21.62 8.79
CA ASN A 86 -6.04 -21.42 8.02
C ASN A 86 -4.83 -21.02 8.89
N TRP A 87 -5.05 -20.28 9.97
CA TRP A 87 -3.97 -19.87 10.87
C TRP A 87 -3.41 -21.01 11.71
N VAL A 88 -4.27 -21.94 12.14
CA VAL A 88 -3.87 -23.10 12.97
C VAL A 88 -3.57 -24.36 12.14
N ASP A 89 -3.79 -24.33 10.82
CA ASP A 89 -3.71 -25.49 9.92
C ASP A 89 -2.37 -26.23 10.03
N ASP A 90 -1.24 -25.53 9.86
CA ASP A 90 0.10 -26.12 9.98
C ASP A 90 0.35 -26.72 11.36
N TYR A 91 -0.16 -26.05 12.41
CA TYR A 91 -0.04 -26.55 13.78
C TYR A 91 -0.80 -27.86 13.96
N LEU A 92 -2.07 -27.93 13.54
CA LEU A 92 -2.91 -29.14 13.67
C LEU A 92 -2.34 -30.31 12.86
N LYS A 93 -1.88 -30.04 11.63
CA LYS A 93 -1.23 -31.03 10.75
C LYS A 93 0.04 -31.62 11.34
N SER A 94 0.80 -30.83 12.11
CA SER A 94 2.01 -31.31 12.77
C SER A 94 1.77 -32.29 13.93
N LYS A 95 0.53 -32.40 14.43
CA LYS A 95 0.22 -33.20 15.61
C LYS A 95 -0.04 -34.68 15.30
N PRO A 96 0.24 -35.60 16.26
CA PRO A 96 -0.16 -37.00 16.16
C PRO A 96 -1.67 -37.15 15.98
N GLU A 97 -2.11 -38.25 15.36
CA GLU A 97 -3.52 -38.49 15.02
C GLU A 97 -4.48 -38.42 16.21
N ASN A 98 -4.02 -38.83 17.39
CA ASN A 98 -4.81 -38.84 18.62
C ASN A 98 -4.82 -37.47 19.35
N TYR A 99 -4.27 -36.41 18.77
CA TYR A 99 -4.22 -35.10 19.42
C TYR A 99 -5.63 -34.49 19.52
N PRO A 100 -6.03 -33.98 20.71
CA PRO A 100 -7.34 -33.35 20.87
C PRO A 100 -7.58 -32.24 19.85
N ASN A 101 -8.75 -32.23 19.22
CA ASN A 101 -9.13 -31.24 18.21
C ASN A 101 -8.21 -31.21 16.98
N LYS A 102 -7.48 -32.29 16.66
CA LYS A 102 -6.70 -32.38 15.42
C LYS A 102 -7.55 -32.08 14.18
N HIS A 103 -8.75 -32.65 14.15
CA HIS A 103 -9.71 -32.55 13.06
C HIS A 103 -10.66 -31.36 13.21
N LEU A 104 -10.31 -30.35 14.04
CA LEU A 104 -11.19 -29.21 14.33
C LEU A 104 -11.66 -28.45 13.09
N CYS A 105 -10.84 -28.46 12.04
CA CYS A 105 -11.03 -27.68 10.83
C CYS A 105 -11.35 -28.52 9.59
N ASP A 106 -11.55 -29.84 9.74
CA ASP A 106 -11.68 -30.76 8.60
C ASP A 106 -12.95 -30.48 7.78
N ASP A 107 -14.03 -30.07 8.43
CA ASP A 107 -15.32 -29.76 7.80
C ASP A 107 -15.45 -28.28 7.38
N VAL A 108 -14.45 -27.45 7.70
CA VAL A 108 -14.50 -26.00 7.42
C VAL A 108 -14.18 -25.75 5.96
N GLN A 109 -15.16 -25.21 5.23
CA GLN A 109 -14.98 -24.81 3.84
C GLN A 109 -14.12 -23.53 3.76
N PRO A 110 -13.22 -23.42 2.77
CA PRO A 110 -12.49 -22.18 2.53
C PRO A 110 -13.46 -21.08 2.05
N SER A 111 -13.18 -19.83 2.42
CA SER A 111 -13.92 -18.66 1.97
C SER A 111 -13.27 -18.01 0.74
N ALA A 112 -14.07 -17.30 -0.07
CA ALA A 112 -13.54 -16.50 -1.17
C ALA A 112 -12.55 -15.43 -0.66
N GLN A 113 -12.91 -14.76 0.44
CA GLN A 113 -12.10 -13.72 1.06
C GLN A 113 -10.74 -14.23 1.56
N LEU A 114 -10.66 -15.45 2.11
CA LEU A 114 -9.38 -16.08 2.47
C LEU A 114 -8.45 -16.21 1.25
N PHE A 115 -8.98 -16.60 0.09
CA PHE A 115 -8.18 -16.72 -1.12
C PHE A 115 -7.75 -15.35 -1.69
N LEU A 116 -8.60 -14.33 -1.60
CA LEU A 116 -8.21 -12.95 -1.91
C LEU A 116 -7.05 -12.49 -1.02
N GLU A 117 -7.12 -12.70 0.29
CA GLU A 117 -6.04 -12.34 1.20
C GLU A 117 -4.75 -13.12 0.93
N LYS A 118 -4.84 -14.41 0.63
CA LYS A 118 -3.67 -15.21 0.23
C LYS A 118 -3.04 -14.69 -1.04
N GLY A 119 -3.84 -14.36 -2.06
CA GLY A 119 -3.33 -13.77 -3.30
C GLY A 119 -2.63 -12.43 -3.07
N ASN A 120 -3.25 -11.55 -2.27
CA ASN A 120 -2.67 -10.27 -1.88
C ASN A 120 -1.31 -10.47 -1.20
N ARG A 121 -1.21 -11.41 -0.26
CA ARG A 121 0.05 -11.71 0.44
C ARG A 121 1.13 -12.26 -0.48
N ILE A 122 0.77 -13.13 -1.42
CA ILE A 122 1.72 -13.68 -2.40
C ILE A 122 2.33 -12.51 -3.18
N VAL A 123 1.49 -11.68 -3.81
CA VAL A 123 1.99 -10.58 -4.63
C VAL A 123 2.77 -9.55 -3.81
N THR A 124 2.35 -9.20 -2.58
CA THR A 124 3.08 -8.23 -1.77
C THR A 124 4.40 -8.75 -1.23
N ASN A 125 4.52 -10.06 -0.96
CA ASN A 125 5.72 -10.62 -0.33
C ASN A 125 6.83 -10.93 -1.33
N ASN A 126 6.49 -11.45 -2.51
CA ASN A 126 7.49 -11.91 -3.48
C ASN A 126 7.22 -11.45 -4.92
N GLY A 127 6.16 -10.67 -5.17
CA GLY A 127 5.83 -10.18 -6.51
C GLY A 127 5.27 -11.24 -7.46
N ASP A 128 4.87 -12.41 -6.97
CA ASP A 128 4.34 -13.50 -7.80
C ASP A 128 2.90 -13.21 -8.25
N VAL A 129 2.79 -12.55 -9.40
CA VAL A 129 1.53 -12.16 -10.03
C VAL A 129 0.68 -13.38 -10.42
N GLU A 130 1.29 -14.44 -10.96
CA GLU A 130 0.54 -15.63 -11.40
C GLU A 130 0.07 -16.49 -10.22
N GLY A 131 0.90 -16.61 -9.19
CA GLY A 131 0.52 -17.25 -7.93
C GLY A 131 -0.65 -16.54 -7.27
N ALA A 132 -0.62 -15.20 -7.23
CA ALA A 132 -1.74 -14.40 -6.73
C ALA A 132 -3.00 -14.55 -7.60
N ALA A 133 -2.87 -14.45 -8.92
CA ALA A 133 -3.98 -14.65 -9.85
C ALA A 133 -4.61 -16.05 -9.71
N THR A 134 -3.81 -17.08 -9.42
CA THR A 134 -4.31 -18.43 -9.14
C THR A 134 -5.20 -18.45 -7.90
N LYS A 135 -4.81 -17.76 -6.83
CA LYS A 135 -5.64 -17.63 -5.62
C LYS A 135 -6.91 -16.82 -5.88
N TYR A 136 -6.84 -15.76 -6.67
CA TYR A 136 -8.04 -15.01 -7.04
C TYR A 136 -9.00 -15.84 -7.89
N ARG A 137 -8.52 -16.70 -8.79
CA ARG A 137 -9.38 -17.66 -9.53
C ARG A 137 -10.07 -18.64 -8.58
N GLU A 138 -9.42 -19.07 -7.49
CA GLU A 138 -10.05 -19.88 -6.44
C GLU A 138 -11.17 -19.09 -5.73
N ALA A 139 -10.94 -17.81 -5.42
CA ALA A 139 -11.96 -16.93 -4.83
C ALA A 139 -13.19 -16.76 -5.74
N LEU A 140 -12.99 -16.51 -7.04
CA LEU A 140 -14.08 -16.35 -8.03
C LEU A 140 -14.95 -17.61 -8.19
N LYS A 141 -14.39 -18.80 -7.93
CA LYS A 141 -15.17 -20.06 -7.93
C LYS A 141 -16.11 -20.17 -6.74
N LEU A 142 -15.76 -19.55 -5.62
CA LEU A 142 -16.52 -19.61 -4.37
C LEU A 142 -17.56 -18.49 -4.25
N ASP A 143 -17.26 -17.31 -4.79
CA ASP A 143 -18.21 -16.19 -4.81
C ASP A 143 -18.40 -15.65 -6.23
N SER A 144 -19.54 -16.04 -6.82
CA SER A 144 -19.97 -15.61 -8.15
C SER A 144 -20.33 -14.12 -8.25
N ASN A 145 -20.44 -13.40 -7.12
CA ASN A 145 -20.69 -11.96 -7.13
C ASN A 145 -19.42 -11.13 -7.37
N LEU A 146 -18.24 -11.71 -7.16
CA LEU A 146 -16.96 -11.07 -7.45
C LEU A 146 -16.77 -10.92 -8.97
N LYS A 147 -16.45 -9.70 -9.41
CA LYS A 147 -16.29 -9.36 -10.84
C LYS A 147 -15.01 -8.57 -11.06
N PHE A 148 -13.93 -9.28 -11.37
CA PHE A 148 -12.65 -8.69 -11.76
C PHE A 148 -11.82 -9.70 -12.55
N ASP A 149 -10.85 -9.22 -13.33
CA ASP A 149 -9.87 -10.09 -14.00
C ASP A 149 -8.73 -10.43 -13.02
N PRO A 150 -8.49 -11.72 -12.69
CA PRO A 150 -7.48 -12.11 -11.72
C PRO A 150 -6.07 -11.60 -12.00
N LEU A 151 -5.66 -11.60 -13.27
CA LEU A 151 -4.31 -11.20 -13.63
C LEU A 151 -4.14 -9.68 -13.54
N THR A 152 -5.15 -8.94 -14.00
CA THR A 152 -5.20 -7.48 -13.89
C THR A 152 -5.19 -7.04 -12.44
N GLU A 153 -6.01 -7.65 -11.58
CA GLU A 153 -6.01 -7.35 -10.14
C GLU A 153 -4.65 -7.62 -9.49
N ALA A 154 -4.03 -8.76 -9.78
CA ALA A 154 -2.71 -9.10 -9.27
C ALA A 154 -1.64 -8.08 -9.72
N LYS A 155 -1.65 -7.67 -10.99
CA LYS A 155 -0.75 -6.64 -11.51
C LYS A 155 -0.95 -5.30 -10.81
N MET A 156 -2.19 -4.84 -10.65
CA MET A 156 -2.49 -3.57 -9.99
C MET A 156 -1.95 -3.53 -8.56
N ILE A 157 -2.12 -4.61 -7.80
CA ILE A 157 -1.61 -4.72 -6.43
C ILE A 157 -0.07 -4.82 -6.42
N ALA A 158 0.54 -5.48 -7.41
CA ALA A 158 2.00 -5.59 -7.53
C ALA A 158 2.69 -4.25 -7.83
N ALA A 159 2.03 -3.37 -8.58
CA ALA A 159 2.66 -2.21 -9.21
C ALA A 159 3.46 -1.30 -8.24
N PRO A 160 2.97 -0.93 -7.04
CA PRO A 160 3.75 -0.16 -6.09
C PRO A 160 5.03 -0.88 -5.63
N GLY A 161 4.97 -2.19 -5.40
CA GLY A 161 6.11 -3.01 -5.02
C GLY A 161 7.17 -3.09 -6.11
N VAL A 162 6.75 -3.23 -7.37
CA VAL A 162 7.65 -3.23 -8.54
C VAL A 162 8.37 -1.88 -8.68
N ARG A 163 7.64 -0.76 -8.55
CA ARG A 163 8.22 0.59 -8.52
C ARG A 163 9.26 0.72 -7.39
N ASP A 164 8.92 0.26 -6.18
CA ASP A 164 9.81 0.37 -5.02
C ASP A 164 11.10 -0.45 -5.20
N GLU A 165 11.00 -1.64 -5.81
CA GLU A 165 12.17 -2.41 -6.23
C GLU A 165 13.01 -1.67 -7.26
N GLY A 166 12.37 -1.02 -8.24
CA GLY A 166 13.04 -0.10 -9.16
C GLY A 166 13.86 0.98 -8.44
N GLY A 167 13.30 1.58 -7.39
CA GLY A 167 14.02 2.55 -6.55
C GLY A 167 15.23 1.95 -5.84
N LYS A 168 15.17 0.70 -5.37
CA LYS A 168 16.31 0.00 -4.77
C LYS A 168 17.38 -0.38 -5.81
N LEU A 169 16.96 -0.73 -7.02
CA LEU A 169 17.87 -1.01 -8.12
C LEU A 169 18.64 0.25 -8.53
N ALA A 170 17.96 1.40 -8.59
CA ALA A 170 18.59 2.69 -8.84
C ALA A 170 19.68 2.99 -7.81
N GLN A 171 19.39 2.78 -6.51
CA GLN A 171 20.35 2.92 -5.42
C GLN A 171 21.59 2.03 -5.56
N LYS A 172 21.45 0.86 -6.17
CA LYS A 172 22.55 -0.09 -6.42
C LYS A 172 23.29 0.19 -7.74
N GLY A 173 22.99 1.30 -8.42
CA GLY A 173 23.56 1.65 -9.72
C GLY A 173 23.02 0.84 -10.90
N LYS A 174 21.99 0.01 -10.70
CA LYS A 174 21.38 -0.79 -11.77
C LYS A 174 20.32 0.00 -12.53
N ILE A 175 20.71 1.11 -13.14
CA ILE A 175 19.77 2.14 -13.63
C ILE A 175 18.84 1.63 -14.74
N LYS A 176 19.37 0.83 -15.68
CA LYS A 176 18.53 0.25 -16.77
C LYS A 176 17.46 -0.71 -16.22
N GLU A 177 17.79 -1.49 -15.20
CA GLU A 177 16.83 -2.38 -14.54
C GLU A 177 15.80 -1.56 -13.74
N ALA A 178 16.24 -0.47 -13.10
CA ALA A 178 15.36 0.44 -12.39
C ALA A 178 14.32 1.10 -13.31
N ILE A 179 14.75 1.65 -14.46
CA ILE A 179 13.84 2.26 -15.45
C ILE A 179 12.82 1.24 -15.93
N ARG A 180 13.25 0.01 -16.24
CA ARG A 180 12.33 -1.07 -16.63
C ARG A 180 11.30 -1.35 -15.56
N ALA A 181 11.70 -1.39 -14.28
CA ALA A 181 10.76 -1.62 -13.18
C ALA A 181 9.71 -0.50 -13.06
N TYR A 182 10.10 0.77 -13.25
CA TYR A 182 9.12 1.88 -13.28
C TYR A 182 8.14 1.74 -14.44
N ASN A 183 8.62 1.39 -15.63
CA ASN A 183 7.77 1.17 -16.81
C ASN A 183 6.79 0.00 -16.59
N VAL A 184 7.27 -1.12 -16.03
CA VAL A 184 6.42 -2.28 -15.68
C VAL A 184 5.37 -1.88 -14.64
N ALA A 185 5.73 -1.09 -13.64
CA ALA A 185 4.76 -0.61 -12.64
C ALA A 185 3.65 0.25 -13.28
N GLN A 186 4.00 1.11 -14.25
CA GLN A 186 3.02 1.90 -15.00
C GLN A 186 2.18 1.04 -15.95
N GLU A 187 2.76 0.01 -16.56
CA GLU A 187 2.01 -0.95 -17.38
C GLU A 187 0.99 -1.74 -16.54
N TYR A 188 1.41 -2.18 -15.36
CA TYR A 188 0.56 -2.93 -14.43
C TYR A 188 -0.58 -2.10 -13.87
N HIS A 189 -0.35 -0.81 -13.65
CA HIS A 189 -1.35 0.12 -13.16
C HIS A 189 -1.17 1.47 -13.86
N PRO A 190 -1.87 1.68 -15.01
CA PRO A 190 -1.72 2.91 -15.81
C PRO A 190 -2.02 4.20 -15.06
N ASN A 191 -2.90 4.13 -14.05
CA ASN A 191 -3.27 5.27 -13.20
C ASN A 191 -2.47 5.32 -11.88
N LEU A 192 -1.37 4.57 -11.77
CA LEU A 192 -0.53 4.58 -10.59
C LEU A 192 0.06 5.97 -10.37
N GLN A 193 -0.39 6.64 -9.32
CA GLN A 193 0.19 7.91 -8.90
C GLN A 193 1.57 7.68 -8.28
N ILE A 194 2.60 7.80 -9.12
CA ILE A 194 3.99 7.78 -8.66
C ILE A 194 4.31 9.16 -8.09
N LEU A 195 4.47 9.23 -6.77
CA LEU A 195 4.79 10.48 -6.06
C LEU A 195 6.17 11.01 -6.50
N GLY A 196 6.33 12.34 -6.47
CA GLY A 196 7.58 13.02 -6.88
C GLY A 196 8.83 12.44 -6.22
N LYS A 197 8.77 12.03 -4.95
CA LYS A 197 9.88 11.38 -4.25
C LYS A 197 10.40 10.09 -4.90
N HIS A 198 9.54 9.31 -5.57
CA HIS A 198 9.95 8.09 -6.25
C HIS A 198 10.65 8.44 -7.57
N TRP A 199 10.09 9.39 -8.32
CA TRP A 199 10.73 9.94 -9.51
C TRP A 199 12.08 10.58 -9.21
N ASP A 200 12.17 11.40 -8.16
CA ASP A 200 13.41 12.01 -7.69
C ASP A 200 14.44 10.95 -7.28
N LYS A 201 14.01 9.85 -6.64
CA LYS A 201 14.90 8.73 -6.34
C LYS A 201 15.54 8.16 -7.61
N LEU A 202 14.76 7.92 -8.67
CA LEU A 202 15.29 7.44 -9.95
C LEU A 202 16.19 8.49 -10.61
N CYS A 203 15.76 9.76 -10.62
CA CYS A 203 16.54 10.89 -11.14
C CYS A 203 17.90 11.02 -10.44
N ARG A 204 17.91 11.08 -9.12
CA ARG A 204 19.10 11.31 -8.31
C ARG A 204 20.12 10.21 -8.47
N TYR A 205 19.71 8.96 -8.24
CA TYR A 205 20.64 7.83 -8.33
C TYR A 205 21.05 7.55 -9.78
N GLY A 206 20.13 7.72 -10.75
CA GLY A 206 20.50 7.66 -12.17
C GLY A 206 21.60 8.65 -12.53
N SER A 207 21.43 9.91 -12.13
CA SER A 207 22.42 10.97 -12.38
C SER A 207 23.75 10.69 -11.67
N LEU A 208 23.72 10.26 -10.41
CA LEU A 208 24.93 9.92 -9.65
C LEU A 208 25.71 8.74 -10.25
N HIS A 209 25.03 7.83 -10.94
CA HIS A 209 25.64 6.73 -11.68
C HIS A 209 25.92 7.07 -13.16
N SER A 210 25.99 8.36 -13.51
CA SER A 210 26.30 8.88 -14.85
C SER A 210 25.26 8.56 -15.94
N HIS A 211 24.00 8.31 -15.55
CA HIS A 211 22.88 8.03 -16.45
C HIS A 211 21.93 9.24 -16.62
N GLY A 212 22.44 10.47 -16.56
CA GLY A 212 21.62 11.69 -16.59
C GLY A 212 20.63 11.77 -17.76
N THR A 213 21.05 11.40 -18.98
CA THR A 213 20.17 11.32 -20.15
C THR A 213 19.04 10.32 -19.98
N ASP A 214 19.35 9.13 -19.44
CA ASP A 214 18.39 8.04 -19.30
C ASP A 214 17.31 8.34 -18.27
N VAL A 215 17.59 9.21 -17.29
CA VAL A 215 16.67 9.52 -16.17
C VAL A 215 16.08 10.92 -16.19
N MET A 216 16.35 11.72 -17.23
CA MET A 216 15.84 13.10 -17.31
C MET A 216 14.31 13.15 -17.21
N PHE A 217 13.62 12.20 -17.85
CA PHE A 217 12.15 12.09 -17.75
C PHE A 217 11.67 11.95 -16.29
N ALA A 218 12.42 11.23 -15.44
CA ALA A 218 12.09 11.08 -14.03
C ALA A 218 12.37 12.38 -13.27
N CYS A 219 13.44 13.10 -13.60
CA CYS A 219 13.74 14.40 -13.01
C CYS A 219 12.64 15.42 -13.32
N ASP A 220 12.16 15.46 -14.56
CA ASP A 220 11.09 16.36 -14.98
C ASP A 220 9.77 16.03 -14.28
N ASN A 221 9.39 14.75 -14.24
CA ASN A 221 8.19 14.32 -13.51
C ASN A 221 8.25 14.70 -12.02
N ALA A 222 9.42 14.57 -11.37
CA ALA A 222 9.58 14.94 -9.97
C ALA A 222 9.34 16.44 -9.74
N VAL A 223 9.98 17.29 -10.55
CA VAL A 223 9.86 18.75 -10.43
C VAL A 223 8.47 19.24 -10.87
N GLU A 224 7.86 18.62 -11.88
CA GLU A 224 6.50 18.98 -12.32
C GLU A 224 5.46 18.71 -11.23
N LEU A 225 5.58 17.58 -10.53
CA LEU A 225 4.67 17.21 -9.43
C LEU A 225 4.84 18.10 -8.20
N GLN A 226 6.06 18.56 -7.89
CA GLN A 226 6.35 19.40 -6.73
C GLN A 226 7.42 20.47 -7.05
N PRO A 227 7.05 21.54 -7.80
CA PRO A 227 8.00 22.55 -8.29
C PRO A 227 8.71 23.35 -7.19
N GLU A 228 8.10 23.42 -6.01
CA GLU A 228 8.62 24.09 -4.83
C GLU A 228 9.69 23.28 -4.10
N ASN A 229 9.81 21.98 -4.36
CA ASN A 229 10.76 21.12 -3.67
C ASN A 229 12.18 21.33 -4.19
N ALA A 230 12.99 22.08 -3.44
CA ALA A 230 14.39 22.36 -3.78
C ALA A 230 15.22 21.10 -4.05
N GLN A 231 14.98 19.99 -3.33
CA GLN A 231 15.77 18.77 -3.51
C GLN A 231 15.57 18.15 -4.91
N PHE A 232 14.36 18.25 -5.46
CA PHE A 232 14.05 17.71 -6.79
C PHE A 232 14.76 18.52 -7.88
N ARG A 233 14.82 19.85 -7.69
CA ARG A 233 15.61 20.73 -8.55
C ARG A 233 17.11 20.43 -8.45
N ASP A 234 17.64 20.22 -7.25
CA ASP A 234 19.04 19.82 -7.08
C ASP A 234 19.40 18.52 -7.83
N SER A 235 18.52 17.51 -7.75
CA SER A 235 18.67 16.27 -8.50
C SER A 235 18.59 16.49 -10.02
N ARG A 236 17.66 17.30 -10.50
CA ARG A 236 17.53 17.62 -11.93
C ARG A 236 18.70 18.46 -12.45
N GLY A 237 19.20 19.40 -11.66
CA GLY A 237 20.36 20.21 -12.01
C GLY A 237 21.61 19.36 -12.25
N LEU A 238 21.81 18.33 -11.42
CA LEU A 238 22.86 17.33 -11.64
C LEU A 238 22.66 16.58 -12.97
N ALA A 239 21.44 16.12 -13.26
CA ALA A 239 21.12 15.44 -14.51
C ALA A 239 21.40 16.34 -15.73
N ARG A 240 20.95 17.60 -15.68
CA ARG A 240 21.10 18.59 -16.76
C ARG A 240 22.55 18.90 -17.05
N ALA A 241 23.37 19.05 -16.01
CA ALA A 241 24.80 19.24 -16.18
C ALA A 241 25.48 18.06 -16.90
N LEU A 242 25.08 16.82 -16.56
CA LEU A 242 25.60 15.63 -17.24
C LEU A 242 25.16 15.52 -18.71
N THR A 243 24.02 16.11 -19.07
CA THR A 243 23.52 16.13 -20.46
C THR A 243 23.99 17.36 -21.25
N GLY A 244 24.77 18.27 -20.65
CA GLY A 244 25.26 19.49 -21.29
C GLY A 244 24.31 20.69 -21.25
N ASP A 245 23.18 20.60 -20.54
CA ASP A 245 22.29 21.75 -20.28
C ASP A 245 22.80 22.53 -19.06
N PHE A 246 23.93 23.23 -19.24
CA PHE A 246 24.56 23.96 -18.15
C PHE A 246 23.72 25.14 -17.65
N ASN A 247 23.02 25.82 -18.54
CA ASN A 247 22.13 26.92 -18.17
C ASN A 247 20.97 26.42 -17.29
N GLY A 248 20.27 25.37 -17.72
CA GLY A 248 19.20 24.78 -16.93
C GLY A 248 19.69 24.16 -15.61
N ALA A 249 20.92 23.64 -15.57
CA ALA A 249 21.55 23.17 -14.34
C ALA A 249 21.82 24.31 -13.35
N VAL A 250 22.35 25.44 -13.83
CA VAL A 250 22.60 26.63 -13.02
C VAL A 250 21.29 27.16 -12.42
N GLU A 251 20.22 27.27 -13.20
CA GLU A 251 18.91 27.72 -12.71
C GLU A 251 18.38 26.84 -11.57
N ASP A 252 18.50 25.52 -11.70
CA ASP A 252 18.04 24.58 -10.69
C ASP A 252 18.88 24.63 -9.41
N PHE A 253 20.22 24.77 -9.53
CA PHE A 253 21.09 24.92 -8.37
C PHE A 253 20.90 26.27 -7.65
N GLU A 254 20.68 27.36 -8.40
CA GLU A 254 20.36 28.67 -7.82
C GLU A 254 19.03 28.61 -7.04
N ALA A 255 18.01 27.94 -7.59
CA ALA A 255 16.75 27.70 -6.90
C ALA A 255 16.92 26.85 -5.62
N PHE A 256 17.77 25.83 -5.64
CA PHE A 256 18.10 25.03 -4.45
C PHE A 256 18.76 25.88 -3.35
N ILE A 257 19.74 26.72 -3.71
CA ILE A 257 20.48 27.59 -2.77
C ILE A 257 19.54 28.54 -2.02
N GLN A 258 18.48 29.03 -2.68
CA GLN A 258 17.52 29.94 -2.07
C GLN A 258 16.74 29.31 -0.91
N GLN A 259 16.49 28.00 -0.95
CA GLN A 259 15.66 27.31 0.04
C GLN A 259 16.45 26.54 1.08
N VAL A 260 17.62 26.01 0.72
CA VAL A 260 18.43 25.19 1.63
C VAL A 260 18.96 26.04 2.79
N LYS A 261 19.06 25.46 3.99
CA LYS A 261 19.63 26.15 5.17
C LYS A 261 21.13 25.90 5.35
N SER A 262 21.63 24.76 4.87
CA SER A 262 23.03 24.36 5.07
C SER A 262 23.99 25.26 4.28
N THR A 263 24.86 25.97 5.00
CA THR A 263 25.91 26.82 4.40
C THR A 263 26.89 25.99 3.56
N GLU A 264 27.20 24.76 4.00
CA GLU A 264 28.08 23.84 3.28
C GLU A 264 27.47 23.43 1.93
N GLN A 265 26.19 23.05 1.91
CA GLN A 265 25.52 22.69 0.67
C GLN A 265 25.41 23.90 -0.28
N LYS A 266 25.17 25.10 0.25
CA LYS A 266 25.19 26.34 -0.56
C LYS A 266 26.55 26.57 -1.20
N ALA A 267 27.61 26.52 -0.40
CA ALA A 267 28.98 26.72 -0.89
C ALA A 267 29.34 25.67 -1.96
N GLN A 268 28.94 24.41 -1.76
CA GLN A 268 29.17 23.36 -2.74
C GLN A 268 28.44 23.63 -4.07
N ARG A 269 27.14 24.00 -4.05
CA ARG A 269 26.41 24.31 -5.29
C ARG A 269 26.93 25.58 -5.95
N GLN A 270 27.42 26.54 -5.19
CA GLN A 270 28.05 27.75 -5.73
C GLN A 270 29.32 27.40 -6.55
N LEU A 271 30.14 26.48 -6.05
CA LEU A 271 31.31 25.98 -6.81
C LEU A 271 30.88 25.29 -8.11
N TRP A 272 29.82 24.47 -8.08
CA TRP A 272 29.29 23.85 -9.31
C TRP A 272 28.79 24.87 -10.31
N ILE A 273 28.05 25.89 -9.84
CA ILE A 273 27.55 26.99 -10.68
C ILE A 273 28.71 27.74 -11.33
N GLU A 274 29.80 28.03 -10.60
CA GLU A 274 30.97 28.72 -11.13
C GLU A 274 31.69 27.95 -12.24
N SER A 275 31.80 26.63 -12.11
CA SER A 275 32.33 25.77 -13.18
C SER A 275 31.40 25.74 -14.39
N LEU A 276 30.10 25.53 -14.17
CA LEU A 276 29.11 25.43 -15.25
C LEU A 276 29.00 26.73 -16.06
N LYS A 277 29.12 27.90 -15.40
CA LYS A 277 29.16 29.22 -16.06
C LYS A 277 30.41 29.43 -16.95
N LYS A 278 31.43 28.58 -16.83
CA LYS A 278 32.62 28.57 -17.69
C LYS A 278 32.55 27.48 -18.77
N ASP A 279 31.38 26.86 -18.96
CA ASP A 279 31.17 25.70 -19.82
C ASP A 279 32.00 24.47 -19.40
N GLU A 280 32.34 24.37 -18.12
CA GLU A 280 33.07 23.24 -17.53
C GLU A 280 32.11 22.36 -16.73
N ASN A 281 32.06 21.06 -17.03
CA ASN A 281 31.27 20.11 -16.25
C ASN A 281 32.04 19.67 -14.99
N PRO A 282 31.59 20.02 -13.75
CA PRO A 282 32.28 19.67 -12.52
C PRO A 282 32.05 18.21 -12.09
N PHE A 283 31.17 17.46 -12.75
CA PHE A 283 30.72 16.13 -12.32
C PHE A 283 31.54 15.00 -12.95
N THR A 284 32.82 14.92 -12.59
CA THR A 284 33.66 13.76 -12.93
C THR A 284 33.22 12.51 -12.17
N PRO A 285 33.61 11.29 -12.61
CA PRO A 285 33.31 10.06 -11.88
C PRO A 285 33.74 10.10 -10.40
N GLU A 286 34.87 10.74 -10.09
CA GLU A 286 35.37 10.91 -8.73
C GLU A 286 34.46 11.80 -7.89
N VAL A 287 33.99 12.92 -8.46
CA VAL A 287 33.05 13.83 -7.79
C VAL A 287 31.72 13.14 -7.55
N LEU A 288 31.18 12.44 -8.55
CA LEU A 288 29.93 11.67 -8.40
C LEU A 288 30.06 10.59 -7.32
N ASN A 289 31.17 9.85 -7.29
CA ASN A 289 31.42 8.84 -6.28
C ASN A 289 31.57 9.44 -4.87
N SER A 290 32.21 10.60 -4.75
CA SER A 290 32.28 11.33 -3.48
C SER A 290 30.89 11.73 -2.97
N ILE A 291 30.00 12.18 -3.86
CA ILE A 291 28.61 12.51 -3.50
C ILE A 291 27.87 11.25 -3.03
N ILE A 292 28.04 10.11 -3.70
CA ILE A 292 27.43 8.83 -3.29
C ILE A 292 27.90 8.42 -1.89
N LEU A 293 29.21 8.49 -1.61
CA LEU A 293 29.78 8.11 -0.32
C LEU A 293 29.27 8.97 0.85
N ASN A 294 28.99 10.24 0.60
CA ASN A 294 28.45 11.16 1.60
C ASN A 294 26.93 10.97 1.87
N MET A 295 26.27 10.06 1.15
CA MET A 295 24.84 9.73 1.34
C MET A 295 24.60 8.44 2.14
N ILE A 296 25.65 7.67 2.44
CA ILE A 296 25.64 6.41 3.21
C ILE A 296 25.99 6.71 4.67
#